data_AF-A0A9N8JRP8-F1
#
_entry.id   AF-A0A9N8JRP8-F1
#
_cell.length_a   1.000
_cell.length_b   1.000
_cell.length_c   1.000
_cell.angle_alpha   90.00
_cell.angle_beta   90.00
_cell.angle_gamma   90.00
#
_symmetry.space_group_name_H-M   'P 1'
#
loop_
_entity.id
_entity.type
_entity.pdbx_description
1 polymer ?
#
loop_
_entity_poly.entity_id
_entity_poly.type
_entity_poly.pdbx_seq_one_letter_code
_entity_poly.pdbx_strand_id
1 'polypeptide(L)'
;MSAAQNKAVLIGVSGVSSSGKTTLARLLRDIIPNTFILHEDDFYKTDQEIPVNQDGLQDWDCLESLDLDSLDKALDFIKIHGYLPPNLESKEDKNAVGESGVDKKRVTELKEAAQKTLGATSDVPVFIIDGFLLFSQEMQHIRKLFDIKLFLRADHKTVKQRREARTGYVTLEGFWEDPPGYVDSVVWANYAKDHAFLFEDGDVEGKLKDGLCEELKIDMAPLEVQGNMTACMDWAYEKISGHLSKRATQ
;
A
#
# COMPACT_ATOMS: atom_id res chain seq x y z
N MET A 1 8.32 -21.86 23.93
CA MET A 1 7.19 -22.05 22.99
C MET A 1 7.78 -21.89 21.59
N SER A 2 7.62 -22.86 20.69
CA SER A 2 8.17 -22.76 19.33
C SER A 2 7.59 -21.53 18.66
N ALA A 3 8.43 -20.65 18.12
CA ALA A 3 7.96 -19.57 17.25
C ALA A 3 7.12 -20.23 16.15
N ALA A 4 5.81 -19.97 16.13
CA ALA A 4 4.95 -20.48 15.08
C ALA A 4 5.54 -20.01 13.75
N GLN A 5 5.83 -20.95 12.86
CA GLN A 5 6.40 -20.64 11.55
C GLN A 5 5.38 -19.75 10.81
N ASN A 6 5.72 -18.49 10.54
CA ASN A 6 4.87 -17.57 9.79
C ASN A 6 4.46 -18.23 8.48
N LYS A 7 3.15 -18.42 8.29
CA LYS A 7 2.58 -19.15 7.14
C LYS A 7 2.37 -18.29 5.91
N ALA A 8 2.76 -17.02 5.97
CA ALA A 8 2.59 -16.05 4.90
C ALA A 8 3.85 -15.18 4.77
N VAL A 9 4.03 -14.63 3.57
CA VAL A 9 4.91 -13.47 3.34
C VAL A 9 4.04 -12.22 3.28
N LEU A 10 4.33 -11.22 4.10
CA LEU A 10 3.63 -9.94 4.06
C LEU A 10 4.47 -8.87 3.37
N ILE A 11 3.90 -8.26 2.34
CA ILE A 11 4.48 -7.16 1.58
C ILE A 11 3.64 -5.92 1.86
N GLY A 12 4.19 -4.93 2.54
CA GLY A 12 3.54 -3.63 2.67
C GLY A 12 3.82 -2.77 1.43
N VAL A 13 2.77 -2.21 0.83
CA VAL A 13 2.86 -1.20 -0.23
C VAL A 13 2.21 0.06 0.30
N SER A 14 3.02 1.06 0.62
CA SER A 14 2.58 2.30 1.25
C SER A 14 2.98 3.55 0.47
N GLY A 15 2.57 4.72 0.96
CA GLY A 15 2.76 6.02 0.30
C GLY A 15 1.46 6.82 0.22
N VAL A 16 1.59 8.08 -0.19
CA VAL A 16 0.47 9.04 -0.25
C VAL A 16 -0.74 8.51 -1.02
N SER A 17 -1.94 8.95 -0.65
CA SER A 17 -3.18 8.71 -1.40
C SER A 17 -2.99 9.11 -2.87
N SER A 18 -3.62 8.38 -3.79
CA SER A 18 -3.48 8.58 -5.26
C SER A 18 -2.07 8.39 -5.86
N SER A 19 -1.10 7.81 -5.14
CA SER A 19 0.24 7.50 -5.70
C SER A 19 0.27 6.32 -6.67
N GLY A 20 -0.77 5.47 -6.69
CA GLY A 20 -0.89 4.31 -7.58
C GLY A 20 -0.70 2.94 -6.91
N LYS A 21 -0.70 2.89 -5.57
CA LYS A 21 -0.52 1.67 -4.77
C LYS A 21 -1.46 0.52 -5.17
N THR A 22 -2.76 0.78 -5.27
CA THR A 22 -3.77 -0.24 -5.60
C THR A 22 -3.59 -0.81 -6.99
N THR A 23 -3.23 0.04 -7.96
CA THR A 23 -2.88 -0.40 -9.31
C THR A 23 -1.64 -1.30 -9.27
N LEU A 24 -0.60 -0.91 -8.54
CA LEU A 24 0.61 -1.70 -8.40
C LEU A 24 0.34 -3.04 -7.70
N ALA A 25 -0.42 -3.04 -6.60
CA ALA A 25 -0.78 -4.25 -5.85
C ALA A 25 -1.53 -5.26 -6.72
N ARG A 26 -2.50 -4.79 -7.52
CA ARG A 26 -3.25 -5.62 -8.49
C ARG A 26 -2.33 -6.21 -9.57
N LEU A 27 -1.43 -5.41 -10.14
CA LEU A 27 -0.46 -5.88 -11.13
C LEU A 27 0.46 -6.96 -10.56
N LEU A 28 1.02 -6.71 -9.37
CA LEU A 28 1.90 -7.65 -8.68
C LEU A 28 1.19 -8.96 -8.32
N ARG A 29 -0.06 -8.89 -7.84
CA ARG A 29 -0.90 -10.07 -7.59
C ARG A 29 -1.11 -10.92 -8.84
N ASP A 30 -1.30 -10.28 -10.00
CA ASP A 30 -1.55 -10.99 -11.25
C ASP A 30 -0.27 -11.63 -11.85
N ILE A 31 0.90 -11.10 -11.46
CA ILE A 31 2.24 -11.55 -11.88
C ILE A 31 2.79 -12.64 -10.95
N ILE A 32 2.68 -12.47 -9.63
CA ILE A 32 3.32 -13.33 -8.63
C ILE A 32 2.36 -14.47 -8.26
N PRO A 33 2.79 -15.74 -8.32
CA PRO A 33 1.93 -16.87 -7.96
C PRO A 33 1.52 -16.84 -6.48
N ASN A 34 0.35 -17.41 -6.17
CA ASN A 34 -0.17 -17.54 -4.80
C ASN A 34 -0.19 -16.20 -4.02
N THR A 35 -0.58 -15.12 -4.69
CA THR A 35 -0.60 -13.76 -4.14
C THR A 35 -2.03 -13.26 -3.92
N PHE A 36 -2.24 -12.60 -2.79
CA PHE A 36 -3.51 -12.00 -2.37
C PHE A 36 -3.30 -10.53 -1.99
N ILE A 37 -4.38 -9.76 -1.93
CA ILE A 37 -4.35 -8.35 -1.52
C ILE A 37 -5.26 -8.16 -0.31
N LEU A 38 -4.80 -7.34 0.63
CA LEU A 38 -5.59 -6.74 1.68
C LEU A 38 -5.46 -5.21 1.53
N HIS A 39 -6.57 -4.49 1.47
CA HIS A 39 -6.54 -3.03 1.40
C HIS A 39 -6.77 -2.43 2.79
N GLU A 40 -5.95 -1.46 3.20
CA GLU A 40 -6.14 -0.68 4.44
C GLU A 40 -7.49 0.04 4.43
N ASP A 41 -7.91 0.51 3.26
CA ASP A 41 -9.20 1.16 3.02
C ASP A 41 -10.41 0.25 3.33
N ASP A 42 -10.24 -1.08 3.39
CA ASP A 42 -11.32 -1.99 3.81
C ASP A 42 -11.68 -1.84 5.30
N PHE A 43 -10.80 -1.19 6.07
CA PHE A 43 -10.89 -0.95 7.51
C PHE A 43 -11.30 0.47 7.87
N TYR A 44 -11.81 1.28 6.93
CA TYR A 44 -12.47 2.54 7.30
C TYR A 44 -13.63 2.29 8.26
N LYS A 45 -13.77 3.20 9.23
CA LYS A 45 -14.96 3.31 10.08
C LYS A 45 -16.16 3.80 9.27
N THR A 46 -17.33 3.80 9.90
CA THR A 46 -18.54 4.33 9.26
C THR A 46 -18.40 5.82 8.98
N ASP A 47 -19.12 6.31 7.97
CA ASP A 47 -19.08 7.71 7.53
C ASP A 47 -19.36 8.69 8.69
N GLN A 48 -20.17 8.29 9.68
CA GLN A 48 -20.49 9.07 10.89
C GLN A 48 -19.35 9.12 11.92
N GLU A 49 -18.44 8.16 11.88
CA GLU A 49 -17.31 8.04 12.80
C GLU A 49 -16.04 8.69 12.25
N ILE A 50 -16.05 9.13 10.98
CA ILE A 50 -14.93 9.82 10.37
C ILE A 50 -14.76 11.18 11.08
N PRO A 51 -13.56 11.46 11.61
CA PRO A 51 -13.30 12.70 12.34
C PRO A 51 -13.44 13.91 11.41
N VAL A 52 -13.69 15.08 12.01
CA VAL A 52 -13.75 16.35 11.28
C VAL A 52 -12.55 17.19 11.70
N ASN A 53 -11.79 17.67 10.72
CA ASN A 53 -10.61 18.50 10.96
C ASN A 53 -10.99 19.94 11.37
N GLN A 54 -9.99 20.78 11.61
CA GLN A 54 -10.18 22.16 12.06
C GLN A 54 -10.90 23.05 11.02
N ASP A 55 -10.84 22.68 9.74
CA ASP A 55 -11.49 23.37 8.63
C ASP A 55 -12.95 22.91 8.42
N GLY A 56 -13.44 21.96 9.22
CA GLY A 56 -14.79 21.42 9.10
C GLY A 56 -14.92 20.32 8.02
N LEU A 57 -13.81 19.77 7.54
CA LEU A 57 -13.78 18.68 6.54
C LEU A 57 -13.68 17.31 7.22
N GLN A 58 -14.40 16.31 6.72
CA GLN A 58 -14.23 14.93 7.18
C GLN A 58 -12.84 14.43 6.78
N ASP A 59 -12.03 14.04 7.75
CA ASP A 59 -10.66 13.60 7.53
C ASP A 59 -10.61 12.08 7.35
N TRP A 60 -10.74 11.66 6.09
CA TRP A 60 -10.59 10.26 5.73
C TRP A 60 -9.12 9.81 5.74
N ASP A 61 -8.16 10.71 5.56
CA ASP A 61 -6.75 10.37 5.40
C ASP A 61 -5.99 10.49 6.76
N CYS A 62 -6.55 9.96 7.84
CA CYS A 62 -5.94 9.95 9.19
C CYS A 62 -6.07 8.58 9.88
N LEU A 63 -5.36 8.38 11.00
CA LEU A 63 -5.42 7.10 11.74
C LEU A 63 -6.78 6.87 12.38
N GLU A 64 -7.42 7.94 12.84
CA GLU A 64 -8.69 7.89 13.55
C GLU A 64 -9.86 7.51 12.63
N SER A 65 -9.70 7.61 11.31
CA SER A 65 -10.68 7.14 10.32
C SER A 65 -10.69 5.63 10.15
N LEU A 66 -9.66 4.91 10.63
CA LEU A 66 -9.48 3.47 10.47
C LEU A 66 -9.80 2.69 11.76
N ASP A 67 -10.38 1.50 11.61
CA ASP A 67 -10.45 0.47 12.65
C ASP A 67 -9.15 -0.32 12.69
N LEU A 68 -8.14 0.26 13.36
CA LEU A 68 -6.80 -0.33 13.49
C LEU A 68 -6.82 -1.66 14.25
N ASP A 69 -7.74 -1.85 15.19
CA ASP A 69 -7.89 -3.12 15.92
C ASP A 69 -8.30 -4.25 14.98
N SER A 70 -9.19 -3.97 14.02
CA SER A 70 -9.60 -4.93 13.01
C SER A 70 -8.49 -5.20 11.99
N LEU A 71 -7.72 -4.18 11.59
CA LEU A 71 -6.55 -4.35 10.73
C LEU A 71 -5.49 -5.23 11.39
N ASP A 72 -5.15 -4.96 12.66
CA ASP A 72 -4.19 -5.75 13.44
C ASP A 72 -4.61 -7.22 13.51
N LYS A 73 -5.88 -7.49 13.85
CA LYS A 73 -6.43 -8.86 13.89
C LYS A 73 -6.38 -9.56 12.53
N ALA A 74 -6.63 -8.83 11.44
CA ALA A 74 -6.58 -9.40 10.10
C ALA A 74 -5.14 -9.79 9.71
N LEU A 75 -4.15 -8.95 10.00
CA LEU A 75 -2.75 -9.24 9.73
C LEU A 75 -2.23 -10.41 10.58
N ASP A 76 -2.57 -10.46 11.86
CA ASP A 76 -2.25 -11.58 12.73
C ASP A 76 -2.87 -12.89 12.24
N PHE A 77 -4.14 -12.84 11.83
CA PHE A 77 -4.84 -13.99 11.26
C PHE A 77 -4.11 -14.50 10.02
N ILE A 78 -3.76 -13.61 9.07
CA ILE A 78 -3.04 -13.98 7.85
C ILE A 78 -1.71 -14.65 8.19
N LYS A 79 -0.94 -14.11 9.14
CA LYS A 79 0.36 -14.69 9.55
C LYS A 79 0.23 -16.10 10.14
N ILE A 80 -0.80 -16.33 10.95
CA ILE A 80 -1.03 -17.60 11.64
C ILE A 80 -1.61 -18.66 10.69
N HIS A 81 -2.51 -18.24 9.79
CA HIS A 81 -3.33 -19.15 9.01
C HIS A 81 -2.90 -19.29 7.55
N GLY A 82 -2.32 -18.25 6.94
CA GLY A 82 -1.92 -18.26 5.53
C GLY A 82 -3.06 -18.04 4.55
N TYR A 83 -4.20 -17.47 4.98
CA TYR A 83 -5.31 -17.08 4.11
C TYR A 83 -6.04 -15.86 4.68
N LEU A 84 -6.81 -15.15 3.85
CA LEU A 84 -7.59 -13.99 4.27
C LEU A 84 -8.67 -14.39 5.30
N PRO A 85 -9.00 -13.53 6.28
CA PRO A 85 -10.15 -13.77 7.16
C PRO A 85 -11.43 -14.05 6.35
N PRO A 86 -12.19 -15.13 6.62
CA PRO A 86 -13.31 -15.56 5.76
C PRO A 86 -14.44 -14.54 5.57
N ASN A 87 -14.61 -13.63 6.52
CA ASN A 87 -15.68 -12.63 6.51
C ASN A 87 -15.23 -11.26 5.99
N LEU A 88 -14.00 -11.16 5.46
CA LEU A 88 -13.49 -9.91 4.93
C LEU A 88 -13.97 -9.75 3.48
N GLU A 89 -14.86 -8.79 3.26
CA GLU A 89 -15.24 -8.33 1.92
C GLU A 89 -14.48 -7.07 1.55
N SER A 90 -13.70 -7.15 0.48
CA SER A 90 -12.99 -6.00 -0.08
C SER A 90 -13.96 -5.03 -0.76
N LYS A 91 -13.97 -3.79 -0.27
CA LYS A 91 -14.74 -2.67 -0.81
C LYS A 91 -13.90 -1.92 -1.84
N GLU A 92 -12.59 -1.87 -1.64
CA GLU A 92 -11.68 -1.26 -2.59
C GLU A 92 -11.68 -2.01 -3.94
N ASP A 93 -11.97 -3.31 -3.95
CA ASP A 93 -12.19 -4.07 -5.19
C ASP A 93 -13.51 -3.75 -5.91
N LYS A 94 -14.42 -3.01 -5.27
CA LYS A 94 -15.64 -2.47 -5.89
C LYS A 94 -15.42 -1.11 -6.54
N ASN A 95 -14.34 -0.39 -6.18
CA ASN A 95 -14.00 0.90 -6.77
C ASN A 95 -13.53 0.75 -8.23
N ALA A 96 -13.90 1.72 -9.07
CA ALA A 96 -13.57 1.69 -10.49
C ALA A 96 -12.06 1.78 -10.70
N VAL A 97 -11.52 0.88 -11.52
CA VAL A 97 -10.11 0.88 -11.92
C VAL A 97 -10.00 1.51 -13.29
N GLY A 98 -9.41 2.70 -13.36
CA GLY A 98 -9.05 3.31 -14.65
C GLY A 98 -8.00 2.47 -15.39
N GLU A 99 -7.75 2.78 -16.67
CA GLU A 99 -6.63 2.15 -17.38
C GLU A 99 -5.31 2.48 -16.69
N SER A 100 -4.54 1.43 -16.36
CA SER A 100 -3.27 1.58 -15.64
C SER A 100 -2.12 2.14 -16.49
N GLY A 101 -2.29 2.22 -17.82
CA GLY A 101 -1.24 2.61 -18.76
C GLY A 101 -0.03 1.68 -18.79
N VAL A 102 -0.12 0.50 -18.17
CA VAL A 102 0.97 -0.47 -18.08
C VAL A 102 1.19 -1.18 -19.41
N ASP A 103 2.45 -1.51 -19.71
CA ASP A 103 2.78 -2.38 -20.84
C ASP A 103 2.31 -3.82 -20.56
N LYS A 104 1.23 -4.24 -21.23
CA LYS A 104 0.65 -5.58 -21.11
C LYS A 104 1.61 -6.69 -21.54
N LYS A 105 2.50 -6.43 -22.50
CA LYS A 105 3.53 -7.39 -22.90
C LYS A 105 4.51 -7.59 -21.75
N ARG A 106 4.94 -6.50 -21.12
CA ARG A 106 5.84 -6.56 -19.96
C ARG A 106 5.22 -7.31 -18.77
N VAL A 107 3.94 -7.11 -18.49
CA VAL A 107 3.18 -7.89 -17.47
C VAL A 107 3.25 -9.39 -17.77
N THR A 108 3.08 -9.78 -19.04
CA THR A 108 3.12 -11.19 -19.46
C THR A 108 4.52 -11.78 -19.28
N GLU A 109 5.56 -11.05 -19.67
CA GLU A 109 6.96 -11.45 -19.49
C GLU A 109 7.31 -11.67 -18.01
N LEU A 110 6.90 -10.74 -17.13
CA LEU A 110 7.13 -10.87 -15.69
C LEU A 110 6.37 -12.05 -15.08
N LYS A 111 5.13 -12.29 -15.53
CA LYS A 111 4.34 -13.44 -15.07
C LYS A 111 5.00 -14.76 -15.44
N GLU A 112 5.50 -14.88 -16.67
CA GLU A 112 6.25 -16.07 -17.10
C GLU A 112 7.56 -16.25 -16.32
N ALA A 113 8.27 -15.14 -16.06
CA ALA A 113 9.48 -15.17 -15.24
C ALA A 113 9.17 -15.63 -13.80
N ALA A 114 8.14 -15.06 -13.17
CA ALA A 114 7.70 -15.42 -11.83
C ALA A 114 7.30 -16.89 -11.73
N GLN A 115 6.60 -17.43 -12.74
CA GLN A 115 6.25 -18.85 -12.75
C GLN A 115 7.49 -19.76 -12.80
N LYS A 116 8.55 -19.36 -13.50
CA LYS A 116 9.80 -20.13 -13.61
C LYS A 116 10.64 -20.04 -12.33
N THR A 117 10.72 -18.87 -11.71
CA THR A 117 11.62 -18.62 -10.57
C THR A 117 10.96 -18.84 -9.21
N LEU A 118 9.66 -18.57 -9.09
CA LEU A 118 8.89 -18.63 -7.84
C LEU A 118 7.86 -19.77 -7.85
N GLY A 119 7.54 -20.35 -9.00
CA GLY A 119 6.52 -21.41 -9.10
C GLY A 119 6.89 -22.71 -8.38
N ALA A 120 8.19 -23.01 -8.25
CA ALA A 120 8.68 -24.18 -7.49
C ALA A 120 8.70 -23.94 -5.97
N THR A 121 8.53 -22.69 -5.51
CA THR A 121 8.64 -22.25 -4.11
C THR A 121 7.28 -21.83 -3.54
N SER A 122 6.19 -22.19 -4.23
CA SER A 122 4.84 -21.61 -4.13
C SER A 122 4.02 -22.00 -2.89
N ASP A 123 4.54 -22.80 -1.96
CA ASP A 123 3.74 -23.30 -0.83
C ASP A 123 3.41 -22.21 0.20
N VAL A 124 4.20 -21.13 0.25
CA VAL A 124 3.94 -20.00 1.16
C VAL A 124 3.18 -18.89 0.41
N PRO A 125 1.94 -18.57 0.80
CA PRO A 125 1.16 -17.50 0.21
C PRO A 125 1.75 -16.12 0.48
N VAL A 126 1.65 -15.25 -0.52
CA VAL A 126 2.10 -13.85 -0.47
C VAL A 126 0.89 -12.94 -0.29
N PHE A 127 0.96 -11.99 0.63
CA PHE A 127 -0.08 -11.01 0.85
C PHE A 127 0.50 -9.62 0.67
N ILE A 128 -0.05 -8.90 -0.29
CA ILE A 128 0.23 -7.48 -0.51
C ILE A 128 -0.78 -6.69 0.32
N ILE A 129 -0.28 -5.90 1.25
CA ILE A 129 -1.08 -5.00 2.07
C ILE A 129 -0.90 -3.61 1.49
N ASP A 130 -1.94 -3.10 0.82
CA ASP A 130 -1.98 -1.78 0.21
C ASP A 130 -2.60 -0.79 1.20
N GLY A 131 -1.86 0.26 1.57
CA GLY A 131 -2.38 1.26 2.49
C GLY A 131 -1.53 2.53 2.61
N PHE A 132 -2.18 3.68 2.76
CA PHE A 132 -1.52 4.98 2.79
C PHE A 132 -0.85 5.30 4.13
N LEU A 133 -1.22 4.64 5.24
CA LEU A 133 -0.68 4.87 6.59
C LEU A 133 0.20 3.75 7.13
N LEU A 134 0.33 2.62 6.40
CA LEU A 134 1.06 1.44 6.86
C LEU A 134 2.47 1.73 7.41
N PHE A 135 3.17 2.73 6.85
CA PHE A 135 4.53 3.09 7.26
C PHE A 135 4.63 4.43 8.00
N SER A 136 3.50 5.00 8.43
CA SER A 136 3.47 6.24 9.23
C SER A 136 4.29 6.13 10.52
N GLN A 137 4.60 7.28 11.12
CA GLN A 137 5.36 7.33 12.37
C GLN A 137 4.68 6.57 13.52
N GLU A 138 3.34 6.61 13.59
CA GLU A 138 2.55 5.96 14.65
C GLU A 138 2.32 4.47 14.38
N MET A 139 2.32 4.03 13.11
CA MET A 139 2.08 2.63 12.72
C MET A 139 3.34 1.75 12.79
N GLN A 140 4.24 1.99 13.74
CA GLN A 140 5.51 1.25 13.82
C GLN A 140 5.31 -0.25 14.10
N HIS A 141 4.28 -0.62 14.86
CA HIS A 141 3.99 -2.02 15.16
C HIS A 141 3.52 -2.76 13.91
N ILE A 142 2.59 -2.19 13.15
CA ILE A 142 2.16 -2.68 11.83
C ILE A 142 3.34 -2.74 10.87
N ARG A 143 4.12 -1.67 10.76
CA ARG A 143 5.29 -1.62 9.87
C ARG A 143 6.26 -2.78 10.14
N LYS A 144 6.49 -3.15 11.40
CA LYS A 144 7.40 -4.27 11.77
C LYS A 144 6.88 -5.64 11.34
N LEU A 145 5.60 -5.77 10.99
CA LEU A 145 5.02 -7.04 10.55
C LEU A 145 5.43 -7.44 9.13
N PHE A 146 5.81 -6.49 8.27
CA PHE A 146 6.09 -6.74 6.86
C PHE A 146 7.50 -7.28 6.61
N ASP A 147 7.57 -8.34 5.79
CA ASP A 147 8.82 -8.92 5.29
C ASP A 147 9.47 -8.02 4.23
N ILE A 148 8.65 -7.38 3.40
CA ILE A 148 9.05 -6.46 2.32
C ILE A 148 8.25 -5.17 2.46
N LYS A 149 8.91 -4.02 2.32
CA LYS A 149 8.28 -2.70 2.50
C LYS A 149 8.58 -1.82 1.30
N LEU A 150 7.56 -1.56 0.49
CA LEU A 150 7.65 -0.71 -0.70
C LEU A 150 6.91 0.60 -0.42
N PHE A 151 7.56 1.73 -0.65
CA PHE A 151 6.93 3.04 -0.44
C PHE A 151 6.92 3.85 -1.74
N LEU A 152 5.72 4.14 -2.24
CA LEU A 152 5.51 4.90 -3.46
C LEU A 152 5.53 6.39 -3.14
N ARG A 153 6.44 7.10 -3.81
CA ARG A 153 6.52 8.56 -3.77
C ARG A 153 5.71 9.15 -4.91
N ALA A 154 5.09 10.30 -4.64
CA ALA A 154 4.49 11.15 -5.65
C ALA A 154 4.60 12.61 -5.18
N ASP A 155 4.77 13.53 -6.13
CA ASP A 155 4.77 14.97 -5.84
C ASP A 155 3.35 15.50 -5.64
N HIS A 156 3.25 16.64 -4.95
CA HIS A 156 1.97 17.28 -4.60
C HIS A 156 1.10 17.50 -5.82
N LYS A 157 1.71 18.02 -6.89
CA LYS A 157 1.04 18.33 -8.16
C LYS A 157 0.38 17.07 -8.76
N THR A 158 1.10 15.95 -8.76
CA THR A 158 0.62 14.68 -9.30
C THR A 158 -0.49 14.11 -8.44
N VAL A 159 -0.34 14.14 -7.11
CA VAL A 159 -1.39 13.70 -6.17
C VAL A 159 -2.65 14.51 -6.37
N LYS A 160 -2.55 15.83 -6.42
CA LYS A 160 -3.68 16.73 -6.61
C LYS A 160 -4.41 16.48 -7.92
N GLN A 161 -3.67 16.43 -9.03
CA GLN A 161 -4.24 16.14 -10.34
C GLN A 161 -4.97 14.79 -10.35
N ARG A 162 -4.42 13.75 -9.74
CA ARG A 162 -5.02 12.41 -9.73
C ARG A 162 -6.21 12.30 -8.81
N ARG A 163 -6.14 12.90 -7.61
CA ARG A 163 -7.21 12.85 -6.61
C ARG A 163 -8.43 13.64 -7.08
N GLU A 164 -8.24 14.84 -7.62
CA GLU A 164 -9.34 15.68 -8.14
C GLU A 164 -9.96 15.12 -9.43
N ALA A 165 -9.27 14.24 -10.15
CA ALA A 165 -9.82 13.56 -11.33
C ALA A 165 -10.68 12.33 -10.99
N ARG A 166 -10.76 11.92 -9.72
CA ARG A 166 -11.62 10.81 -9.29
C ARG A 166 -13.06 11.30 -9.20
N THR A 167 -14.00 10.48 -9.68
CA THR A 167 -15.44 10.80 -9.66
C THR A 167 -16.08 10.65 -8.29
N GLY A 168 -15.33 10.14 -7.30
CA GLY A 168 -15.75 9.87 -5.92
C GLY A 168 -15.41 8.44 -5.47
N TYR A 169 -15.83 8.08 -4.26
CA TYR A 169 -15.43 6.88 -3.52
C TYR A 169 -16.66 6.16 -2.97
N VAL A 170 -16.67 4.83 -3.07
CA VAL A 170 -17.68 4.03 -2.36
C VAL A 170 -17.30 3.92 -0.89
N THR A 171 -18.21 4.31 0.01
CA THR A 171 -18.02 4.22 1.47
C THR A 171 -18.84 3.07 2.06
N LEU A 172 -18.80 2.92 3.40
CA LEU A 172 -19.64 1.94 4.09
C LEU A 172 -21.13 2.28 3.96
N GLU A 173 -21.47 3.56 4.00
CA GLU A 173 -22.85 4.03 4.08
C GLU A 173 -23.34 4.71 2.79
N GLY A 174 -22.47 4.88 1.78
CA GLY A 174 -22.87 5.45 0.51
C GLY A 174 -21.71 5.80 -0.43
N PHE A 175 -21.61 7.09 -0.75
CA PHE A 175 -20.68 7.61 -1.74
C PHE A 175 -20.12 8.95 -1.27
N TRP A 176 -18.80 9.12 -1.35
CA TRP A 176 -18.08 10.32 -0.95
C TRP A 176 -17.45 11.00 -2.17
N GLU A 177 -17.52 12.33 -2.21
CA GLU A 177 -16.81 13.16 -3.18
C GLU A 177 -15.99 14.20 -2.42
N ASP A 178 -14.71 14.33 -2.77
CA ASP A 178 -13.82 15.25 -2.08
C ASP A 178 -14.28 16.70 -2.31
N PRO A 179 -14.51 17.50 -1.25
CA PRO A 179 -14.87 18.91 -1.41
C PRO A 179 -13.71 19.75 -1.98
N PRO A 180 -13.97 20.95 -2.50
CA PRO A 180 -12.91 21.84 -2.98
C PRO A 180 -11.82 22.10 -1.93
N GLY A 181 -10.55 21.95 -2.32
CA GLY A 181 -9.40 22.16 -1.42
C GLY A 181 -9.02 20.95 -0.54
N TYR A 182 -9.78 19.85 -0.60
CA TYR A 182 -9.55 18.66 0.23
C TYR A 182 -8.14 18.07 0.12
N VAL A 183 -7.54 18.10 -1.08
CA VAL A 183 -6.18 17.58 -1.27
C VAL A 183 -5.18 18.34 -0.40
N ASP A 184 -5.28 19.66 -0.35
CA ASP A 184 -4.33 20.50 0.36
C ASP A 184 -4.55 20.43 1.87
N SER A 185 -5.82 20.54 2.30
CA SER A 185 -6.19 20.59 3.73
C SER A 185 -6.17 19.23 4.43
N VAL A 186 -6.33 18.12 3.71
CA VAL A 186 -6.47 16.78 4.30
C VAL A 186 -5.38 15.84 3.75
N VAL A 187 -5.48 15.47 2.48
CA VAL A 187 -4.66 14.40 1.90
C VAL A 187 -3.16 14.68 2.04
N TRP A 188 -2.73 15.86 1.60
CA TRP A 188 -1.32 16.23 1.61
C TRP A 188 -0.83 16.62 3.00
N ALA A 189 -1.66 17.34 3.76
CA ALA A 189 -1.34 17.75 5.13
C ALA A 189 -1.09 16.53 6.04
N ASN A 190 -1.94 15.51 5.98
CA ASN A 190 -1.75 14.29 6.74
C ASN A 190 -0.59 13.43 6.23
N TYR A 191 -0.43 13.31 4.90
CA TYR A 191 0.74 12.65 4.34
C TYR A 191 2.05 13.26 4.87
N ALA A 192 2.16 14.59 4.84
CA ALA A 192 3.30 15.32 5.36
C ALA A 192 3.50 15.07 6.86
N LYS A 193 2.44 15.24 7.66
CA LYS A 193 2.46 15.00 9.11
C LYS A 193 2.95 13.58 9.46
N ASP A 194 2.41 12.57 8.79
CA ASP A 194 2.60 11.17 9.18
C ASP A 194 3.90 10.55 8.64
N HIS A 195 4.48 11.14 7.59
CA HIS A 195 5.66 10.60 6.90
C HIS A 195 6.88 11.54 6.87
N ALA A 196 6.78 12.80 7.32
CA ALA A 196 7.90 13.74 7.35
C ALA A 196 9.18 13.18 8.00
N PHE A 197 9.05 12.26 8.96
CA PHE A 197 10.18 11.64 9.63
C PHE A 197 11.12 10.87 8.66
N LEU A 198 10.62 10.40 7.51
CA LEU A 198 11.39 9.72 6.46
C LEU A 198 12.20 10.68 5.56
N PHE A 199 11.96 11.98 5.66
CA PHE A 199 12.54 12.98 4.76
C PHE A 199 13.43 13.98 5.52
N GLU A 200 14.43 14.51 4.83
CA GLU A 200 15.27 15.61 5.33
C GLU A 200 14.40 16.85 5.57
N ASP A 201 14.64 17.55 6.69
CA ASP A 201 13.90 18.75 7.11
C ASP A 201 12.36 18.60 7.21
N GLY A 202 11.84 17.38 7.11
CA GLY A 202 10.40 17.11 7.08
C GLY A 202 9.73 17.42 5.74
N ASP A 203 10.51 17.70 4.68
CA ASP A 203 10.00 17.98 3.35
C ASP A 203 9.71 16.68 2.58
N VAL A 204 8.43 16.31 2.48
CA VAL A 204 8.00 15.07 1.82
C VAL A 204 8.17 15.05 0.29
N GLU A 205 8.50 16.19 -0.33
CA GLU A 205 8.94 16.25 -1.73
C GLU A 205 10.46 16.24 -1.87
N GLY A 206 11.16 16.47 -0.76
CA GLY A 206 12.60 16.64 -0.69
C GLY A 206 13.38 15.32 -0.70
N LYS A 207 14.55 15.40 -0.07
CA LYS A 207 15.48 14.27 0.03
C LYS A 207 15.05 13.30 1.11
N LEU A 208 15.38 12.04 0.90
CA LEU A 208 15.15 10.96 1.86
C LEU A 208 16.24 10.97 2.92
N LYS A 209 15.89 10.58 4.14
CA LYS A 209 16.88 10.19 5.15
C LYS A 209 17.33 8.76 4.87
N ASP A 210 18.21 8.58 3.88
CA ASP A 210 18.59 7.25 3.36
C ASP A 210 18.98 6.26 4.45
N GLY A 211 19.81 6.67 5.42
CA GLY A 211 20.21 5.80 6.54
C GLY A 211 19.04 5.33 7.42
N LEU A 212 18.02 6.16 7.61
CA LEU A 212 16.81 5.77 8.35
C LEU A 212 15.93 4.84 7.51
N CYS A 213 15.76 5.12 6.22
CA CYS A 213 15.01 4.25 5.31
C CYS A 213 15.66 2.85 5.23
N GLU A 214 16.99 2.78 5.19
CA GLU A 214 17.76 1.54 5.26
C GLU A 214 17.58 0.81 6.60
N GLU A 215 17.67 1.52 7.73
CA GLU A 215 17.44 0.97 9.06
C GLU A 215 16.03 0.35 9.19
N LEU A 216 15.02 1.06 8.70
CA LEU A 216 13.62 0.62 8.69
C LEU A 216 13.33 -0.42 7.61
N LYS A 217 14.28 -0.66 6.70
CA LYS A 217 14.17 -1.55 5.55
C LYS A 217 13.00 -1.20 4.65
N ILE A 218 12.81 0.08 4.38
CA ILE A 218 11.79 0.60 3.46
C ILE A 218 12.46 0.89 2.13
N ASP A 219 12.10 0.11 1.10
CA ASP A 219 12.49 0.41 -0.28
C ASP A 219 11.64 1.58 -0.79
N MET A 220 12.26 2.74 -0.91
CA MET A 220 11.62 3.95 -1.44
C MET A 220 11.63 3.90 -2.98
N ALA A 221 10.47 4.06 -3.60
CA ALA A 221 10.36 4.14 -5.05
C ALA A 221 11.10 5.38 -5.55
N PRO A 222 11.91 5.28 -6.61
CA PRO A 222 12.49 6.44 -7.26
C PRO A 222 11.38 7.38 -7.76
N LEU A 223 11.49 8.68 -7.53
CA LEU A 223 10.42 9.62 -7.83
C LEU A 223 10.06 9.63 -9.32
N GLU A 224 11.02 9.35 -10.20
CA GLU A 224 10.84 9.24 -11.65
C GLU A 224 9.83 8.18 -12.09
N VAL A 225 9.55 7.16 -11.26
CA VAL A 225 8.58 6.12 -11.63
C VAL A 225 7.13 6.51 -11.35
N GLN A 226 6.88 7.61 -10.62
CA GLN A 226 5.52 8.01 -10.20
C GLN A 226 4.55 8.16 -11.38
N GLY A 227 5.05 8.57 -12.55
CA GLY A 227 4.29 8.77 -13.78
C GLY A 227 4.31 7.60 -14.76
N ASN A 228 5.02 6.52 -14.45
CA ASN A 228 5.20 5.37 -15.33
C ASN A 228 4.95 4.07 -14.56
N MET A 229 3.72 3.56 -14.68
CA MET A 229 3.29 2.35 -13.96
C MET A 229 4.11 1.10 -14.36
N THR A 230 4.59 1.02 -15.61
CA THR A 230 5.47 -0.08 -16.03
C THR A 230 6.80 -0.05 -15.28
N ALA A 231 7.44 1.13 -15.19
CA ALA A 231 8.69 1.29 -14.45
C ALA A 231 8.51 1.05 -12.94
N CYS A 232 7.39 1.53 -12.37
CA CYS A 232 7.05 1.29 -10.97
C CYS A 232 6.86 -0.21 -10.68
N MET A 233 6.14 -0.91 -11.57
CA MET A 233 5.96 -2.36 -11.48
C MET A 233 7.27 -3.13 -11.60
N ASP A 234 8.14 -2.78 -12.56
CA ASP A 234 9.45 -3.41 -12.71
C ASP A 234 10.31 -3.25 -11.44
N TRP A 235 10.37 -2.04 -10.90
CA TRP A 235 11.08 -1.75 -9.64
C TRP A 235 10.54 -2.60 -8.48
N ALA A 236 9.22 -2.60 -8.28
CA ALA A 236 8.60 -3.36 -7.20
C ALA A 236 8.82 -4.87 -7.34
N TYR A 237 8.67 -5.40 -8.56
CA TYR A 237 8.90 -6.81 -8.86
C TYR A 237 10.34 -7.23 -8.59
N GLU A 238 11.33 -6.40 -8.94
CA GLU A 238 12.75 -6.67 -8.66
C GLU A 238 12.99 -6.81 -7.16
N LYS A 239 12.47 -5.88 -6.35
CA LYS A 239 12.59 -5.93 -4.88
C LYS A 239 11.94 -7.18 -4.29
N ILE A 240 10.75 -7.53 -4.78
CA ILE A 240 9.99 -8.67 -4.28
C ILE A 240 10.65 -10.00 -4.67
N SER A 241 10.96 -10.18 -5.95
CA SER A 241 11.57 -11.41 -6.46
C SER A 241 12.93 -11.66 -5.80
N GLY A 242 13.75 -10.62 -5.61
CA GLY A 242 15.04 -10.74 -4.92
C GLY A 242 14.89 -11.21 -3.46
N HIS A 243 13.83 -10.81 -2.76
CA HIS A 243 13.54 -11.28 -1.41
C HIS A 243 13.00 -12.72 -1.40
N LEU A 244 12.01 -13.02 -2.25
CA LEU A 244 11.38 -14.33 -2.29
C LEU A 244 12.37 -15.43 -2.70
N SER A 245 13.26 -15.15 -3.66
CA SER A 245 14.31 -16.10 -4.06
C SER A 245 15.31 -16.38 -2.92
N LYS A 246 15.68 -15.38 -2.11
CA LYS A 246 16.56 -15.60 -0.93
C LYS A 246 15.90 -16.49 0.11
N ARG A 247 14.59 -16.33 0.33
CA ARG A 247 13.81 -17.16 1.26
C ARG A 247 13.70 -18.60 0.80
N ALA A 248 13.58 -18.84 -0.51
CA ALA A 248 13.54 -20.18 -1.08
C ALA A 248 14.85 -20.97 -0.94
N THR A 249 15.98 -20.28 -0.78
CA THR A 249 17.31 -20.89 -0.62
C THR A 249 17.73 -21.15 0.83
N GLN A 250 16.91 -20.75 1.81
CA GLN A 250 17.15 -20.94 3.26
C GLN A 250 16.35 -22.12 3.79
#